data_AF-A0A353BG77-F1
#
_entry.id   AF-A0A353BG77-F1
#
_cell.length_a   1.000
_cell.length_b   1.000
_cell.length_c   1.000
_cell.angle_alpha   90.00
_cell.angle_beta   90.00
_cell.angle_gamma   90.00
#
_symmetry.space_group_name_H-M   'P 1'
#
loop_
_entity.id
_entity.type
_entity.pdbx_description
1 polymer ?
#
loop_
_entity_poly.entity_id
_entity_poly.type
_entity_poly.pdbx_seq_one_letter_code
_entity_poly.pdbx_strand_id
1 'polypeptide(L)'
;MVSLWDLEREIQKEFDFIDQKSPALDFAQFTDYYVDEMGPLLYRTWWSLHRLWPPEALPGFKLAANRLEDKYRAETQGPGRIVNIDPGYLNESRLVLASCKDFSHRLYLDKGVFAEVSMIYRGEGFQPLEWTYPDYKCPEALNFFAGVRRDYQQQLKGER
;
A
#
# COMPACT_ATOMS: atom_id res chain seq x y z
N MET A 1 -13.16 15.87 -5.88
CA MET A 1 -12.14 14.98 -6.47
C MET A 1 -10.86 15.20 -5.67
N VAL A 2 -10.31 14.16 -5.05
CA VAL A 2 -9.02 14.27 -4.35
C VAL A 2 -7.92 14.12 -5.39
N SER A 3 -7.05 15.12 -5.49
CA SER A 3 -5.91 15.04 -6.40
C SER A 3 -4.81 14.17 -5.78
N LEU A 4 -4.02 13.48 -6.62
CA LEU A 4 -2.85 12.75 -6.14
C LEU A 4 -1.89 13.68 -5.38
N TRP A 5 -1.76 14.93 -5.81
CA TRP A 5 -0.95 15.95 -5.14
C TRP A 5 -1.40 16.24 -3.70
N ASP A 6 -2.71 16.34 -3.46
CA ASP A 6 -3.22 16.55 -2.11
C ASP A 6 -3.01 15.32 -1.23
N LEU A 7 -3.21 14.12 -1.79
CA LEU A 7 -2.97 12.88 -1.08
C LEU A 7 -1.49 12.70 -0.71
N GLU A 8 -0.56 13.00 -1.62
CA GLU A 8 0.87 12.98 -1.33
C GLU A 8 1.25 13.92 -0.20
N ARG A 9 0.67 15.15 -0.18
CA ARG A 9 0.92 16.12 0.88
C ARG A 9 0.43 15.61 2.24
N GLU A 10 -0.76 15.01 2.29
CA GLU A 10 -1.30 14.43 3.53
C GLU A 10 -0.50 13.19 3.97
N ILE A 11 -0.08 12.32 3.05
CA ILE A 11 0.78 11.17 3.38
C ILE A 11 2.11 11.64 3.98
N GLN A 12 2.75 12.63 3.38
CA GLN A 12 4.02 13.14 3.89
C GLN A 12 3.90 13.83 5.25
N LYS A 13 2.74 14.42 5.53
CA LYS A 13 2.46 15.07 6.80
C LYS A 13 2.13 14.07 7.91
N GLU A 14 1.33 13.05 7.60
CA GLU A 14 0.82 12.08 8.58
C GLU A 14 1.82 10.95 8.86
N PHE A 15 2.58 10.53 7.86
CA PHE A 15 3.44 9.34 7.95
C PHE A 15 4.92 9.69 7.87
N ASP A 16 5.41 10.04 6.68
CA ASP A 16 6.82 10.34 6.42
C ASP A 16 7.05 10.83 4.97
N PHE A 17 8.25 11.34 4.67
CA PHE A 17 8.66 11.70 3.32
C PHE A 17 8.57 10.52 2.35
N ILE A 18 8.07 10.79 1.13
CA ILE A 18 7.98 9.80 0.07
C ILE A 18 9.33 9.73 -0.66
N ASP A 19 9.89 8.54 -0.76
CA ASP A 19 11.20 8.29 -1.38
C ASP A 19 11.06 7.89 -2.85
N GLN A 20 10.21 6.90 -3.13
CA GLN A 20 9.87 6.49 -4.50
C GLN A 20 8.37 6.57 -4.76
N LYS A 21 8.03 6.77 -6.03
CA LYS A 21 6.67 6.72 -6.54
C LYS A 21 6.61 5.85 -7.80
N SER A 22 5.63 4.96 -7.86
CA SER A 22 5.30 4.29 -9.12
C SER A 22 4.59 5.26 -10.09
N PRO A 23 4.55 4.95 -11.39
CA PRO A 23 3.56 5.54 -12.27
C PRO A 23 2.13 5.32 -11.74
N ALA A 24 1.21 6.22 -12.07
CA ALA A 24 -0.21 6.01 -11.87
C ALA A 24 -0.74 5.10 -12.98
N LEU A 25 -1.32 3.97 -12.59
CA LEU A 25 -1.91 3.00 -13.51
C LEU A 25 -3.42 3.16 -13.55
N ASP A 26 -4.01 2.94 -14.72
CA ASP A 26 -5.46 2.74 -14.81
C ASP A 26 -5.81 1.45 -14.04
N PHE A 27 -6.63 1.60 -13.01
CA PHE A 27 -6.99 0.48 -12.14
C PHE A 27 -8.08 -0.41 -12.77
N ALA A 28 -8.87 0.14 -13.70
CA ALA A 28 -9.94 -0.60 -14.36
C ALA A 28 -9.43 -1.79 -15.18
N GLN A 29 -8.15 -1.79 -15.57
CA GLN A 29 -7.51 -2.94 -16.25
C GLN A 29 -7.38 -4.18 -15.36
N PHE A 30 -7.47 -4.04 -14.03
CA PHE A 30 -7.29 -5.13 -13.06
C PHE A 30 -8.62 -5.68 -12.54
N THR A 31 -9.61 -4.81 -12.32
CA THR A 31 -10.95 -5.18 -11.85
C THR A 31 -11.94 -4.02 -11.98
N ASP A 32 -13.21 -4.34 -12.20
CA ASP A 32 -14.35 -3.41 -12.19
C ASP A 32 -15.07 -3.36 -10.84
N TYR A 33 -14.63 -4.14 -9.85
CA TYR A 33 -15.30 -4.33 -8.55
C TYR A 33 -15.62 -3.02 -7.80
N TYR A 34 -14.80 -1.97 -7.99
CA TYR A 34 -14.94 -0.70 -7.27
C TYR A 34 -15.70 0.37 -8.05
N VAL A 35 -16.11 0.10 -9.30
CA VAL A 35 -16.71 1.11 -10.18
C VAL A 35 -18.02 1.66 -9.62
N ASP A 36 -18.86 0.80 -9.05
CA ASP A 36 -20.15 1.21 -8.46
C ASP A 36 -19.98 2.09 -7.21
N GLU A 37 -18.91 1.86 -6.43
CA GLU A 37 -18.66 2.59 -5.18
C GLU A 37 -17.84 3.87 -5.40
N MET A 38 -16.85 3.83 -6.28
CA MET A 38 -15.81 4.86 -6.43
C MET A 38 -15.85 5.59 -7.79
N GLY A 39 -16.67 5.10 -8.72
CA GLY A 39 -16.74 5.59 -10.11
C GLY A 39 -15.76 4.90 -11.06
N PRO A 40 -15.88 5.15 -12.37
CA PRO A 40 -15.16 4.40 -13.41
C PRO A 40 -13.69 4.83 -13.62
N LEU A 41 -13.29 6.01 -13.12
CA LEU A 41 -11.94 6.54 -13.28
C LEU A 41 -11.12 6.28 -12.01
N LEU A 42 -10.62 5.06 -11.90
CA LEU A 42 -9.81 4.62 -10.78
C LEU A 42 -8.34 4.53 -11.18
N TYR A 43 -7.47 5.02 -10.29
CA TYR A 43 -6.04 4.96 -10.48
C TYR A 43 -5.37 4.24 -9.32
N ARG A 44 -4.30 3.52 -9.63
CA ARG A 44 -3.42 2.87 -8.65
C ARG A 44 -2.01 3.45 -8.72
N THR A 45 -1.44 3.77 -7.57
CA THR A 45 -0.03 4.12 -7.41
C THR A 45 0.48 3.52 -6.10
N TRP A 46 1.79 3.30 -6.02
CA TRP A 46 2.48 2.86 -4.82
C TRP A 46 3.58 3.85 -4.46
N TRP A 47 3.74 4.12 -3.17
CA TRP A 47 4.75 5.02 -2.63
C TRP A 47 5.56 4.29 -1.56
N SER A 48 6.88 4.51 -1.55
CA SER A 48 7.73 4.12 -0.43
C SER A 48 8.00 5.32 0.45
N LEU A 49 8.18 5.07 1.74
CA LEU A 49 8.52 6.08 2.73
C LEU A 49 10.00 5.99 3.08
N HIS A 50 10.60 7.13 3.41
CA HIS A 50 12.04 7.28 3.59
C HIS A 50 12.58 6.51 4.81
N ARG A 51 11.94 6.65 5.97
CA ARG A 51 12.39 6.06 7.23
C ARG A 51 12.11 4.57 7.30
N LEU A 52 13.06 3.82 7.84
CA LEU A 52 12.84 2.43 8.25
C LEU A 52 12.00 2.38 9.52
N TRP A 53 10.80 1.80 9.41
CA TRP A 53 9.89 1.61 10.55
C TRP A 53 9.91 0.15 11.02
N PRO A 54 9.80 -0.08 12.35
CA PRO A 54 9.65 -1.42 12.88
C PRO A 54 8.28 -2.01 12.45
N PRO A 55 8.18 -3.31 12.12
CA PRO A 55 6.92 -3.94 11.66
C PRO A 55 5.73 -3.75 12.62
N GLU A 56 5.99 -3.60 13.92
CA GLU A 56 5.01 -3.35 14.97
C GLU A 56 4.27 -2.02 14.80
N ALA A 57 4.81 -1.10 13.99
CA ALA A 57 4.13 0.14 13.62
C ALA A 57 2.97 -0.07 12.63
N LEU A 58 2.94 -1.18 11.89
CA LEU A 58 2.00 -1.42 10.79
C LEU A 58 0.51 -1.27 11.20
N PRO A 59 0.04 -1.79 12.36
CA PRO A 59 -1.32 -1.53 12.83
C PRO A 59 -1.63 -0.04 12.99
N GLY A 60 -0.68 0.72 13.54
CA GLY A 60 -0.81 2.17 13.68
C GLY A 60 -0.96 2.87 12.34
N PHE A 61 -0.15 2.46 11.35
CA PHE A 61 -0.24 2.97 9.98
C PHE A 61 -1.60 2.66 9.35
N LYS A 62 -2.14 1.44 9.49
CA LYS A 62 -3.45 1.10 8.93
C LYS A 62 -4.58 1.90 9.56
N LEU A 63 -4.54 2.09 10.88
CA LEU A 63 -5.55 2.90 11.55
C LEU A 63 -5.46 4.39 11.16
N ALA A 64 -4.26 4.93 10.94
CA ALA A 64 -4.08 6.29 10.43
C ALA A 64 -4.57 6.43 8.98
N ALA A 65 -4.25 5.47 8.12
CA ALA A 65 -4.74 5.41 6.74
C ALA A 65 -6.27 5.41 6.67
N ASN A 66 -6.93 4.56 7.47
CA ASN A 66 -8.40 4.53 7.54
C ASN A 66 -8.99 5.88 8.00
N ARG A 67 -8.38 6.56 8.98
CA ARG A 67 -8.84 7.89 9.41
C ARG A 67 -8.71 8.94 8.29
N LEU A 68 -7.65 8.86 7.50
CA LEU A 68 -7.45 9.75 6.36
C LEU A 68 -8.48 9.47 5.25
N GLU A 69 -8.77 8.20 4.96
CA GLU A 69 -9.87 7.82 4.06
C GLU A 69 -11.23 8.35 4.54
N ASP A 70 -11.52 8.22 5.85
CA ASP A 70 -12.75 8.72 6.46
C ASP A 70 -12.87 10.25 6.36
N LYS A 71 -11.78 10.98 6.58
CA LYS A 71 -11.70 12.43 6.41
C LYS A 71 -12.07 12.83 4.98
N TYR A 72 -11.45 12.19 4.00
CA TYR A 72 -11.72 12.44 2.58
C TYR A 72 -13.17 12.12 2.19
N ARG A 73 -13.72 11.02 2.71
CA ARG A 73 -15.14 10.67 2.52
C ARG A 73 -16.05 11.77 3.07
N ALA A 74 -15.79 12.27 4.28
CA ALA A 74 -16.60 13.32 4.91
C ALA A 74 -16.57 14.65 4.14
N GLU A 75 -15.42 15.02 3.57
CA GLU A 75 -15.24 16.28 2.82
C GLU A 75 -15.98 16.29 1.46
N THR A 76 -16.24 15.13 0.87
CA THR A 76 -16.79 15.04 -0.50
C THR A 76 -18.31 14.84 -0.58
N GLN A 77 -18.99 14.62 0.55
CA GLN A 77 -20.46 14.43 0.65
C GLN A 77 -21.03 13.34 -0.28
N GLY A 78 -20.19 12.48 -0.85
CA GLY A 78 -20.59 11.39 -1.74
C GLY A 78 -20.96 10.11 -0.98
N PRO A 79 -21.68 9.17 -1.63
CA PRO A 79 -22.16 7.95 -0.98
C PRO A 79 -21.07 6.88 -0.75
N GLY A 80 -19.89 7.01 -1.36
CA GLY A 80 -18.86 5.96 -1.40
C GLY A 80 -17.45 6.42 -1.01
N ARG A 81 -16.53 5.46 -0.89
CA ARG A 81 -15.10 5.74 -0.72
C ARG A 81 -14.53 6.44 -1.95
N ILE A 82 -13.62 7.39 -1.74
CA ILE A 82 -13.00 8.15 -2.83
C ILE A 82 -11.50 7.89 -2.96
N VAL A 83 -10.90 7.26 -1.96
CA VAL A 83 -9.50 6.82 -1.95
C VAL A 83 -9.42 5.55 -1.11
N ASN A 84 -8.50 4.66 -1.46
CA ASN A 84 -8.12 3.51 -0.65
C ASN A 84 -6.60 3.58 -0.41
N ILE A 85 -6.21 3.52 0.85
CA ILE A 85 -4.85 3.61 1.36
C ILE A 85 -4.55 2.33 2.13
N ASP A 86 -3.76 1.46 1.49
CA ASP A 86 -3.37 0.16 2.04
C ASP A 86 -1.88 0.17 2.41
N PRO A 87 -1.54 0.47 3.68
CA PRO A 87 -0.17 0.40 4.13
C PRO A 87 0.33 -1.04 4.21
N GLY A 88 1.62 -1.16 3.95
CA GLY A 88 2.37 -2.40 4.07
C GLY A 88 3.82 -2.10 4.40
N TYR A 89 4.60 -3.16 4.60
CA TYR A 89 6.05 -3.06 4.65
C TYR A 89 6.66 -4.16 3.78
N LEU A 90 7.91 -3.95 3.39
CA LEU A 90 8.72 -5.02 2.82
C LEU A 90 9.98 -5.22 3.65
N ASN A 91 10.53 -6.42 3.54
CA ASN A 91 11.89 -6.72 3.97
C ASN A 91 12.61 -7.47 2.84
N GLU A 92 13.77 -8.05 3.11
CA GLU A 92 14.56 -8.76 2.10
C GLU A 92 13.85 -9.96 1.46
N SER A 93 12.82 -10.49 2.10
CA SER A 93 12.19 -11.77 1.77
C SER A 93 10.71 -11.68 1.41
N ARG A 94 10.02 -10.57 1.69
CA ARG A 94 8.57 -10.47 1.52
C ARG A 94 8.04 -9.04 1.47
N LEU A 95 6.89 -8.89 0.83
CA LEU A 95 5.98 -7.76 0.95
C LEU A 95 4.78 -8.19 1.81
N VAL A 96 4.41 -7.36 2.77
CA VAL A 96 3.32 -7.59 3.71
C VAL A 96 2.33 -6.43 3.65
N LEU A 97 1.04 -6.72 3.57
CA LEU A 97 -0.03 -5.71 3.58
C LEU A 97 -0.90 -5.84 4.83
N ALA A 98 -1.40 -4.70 5.31
CA ALA A 98 -2.32 -4.64 6.45
C ALA A 98 -3.78 -4.63 6.00
N SER A 99 -4.65 -5.25 6.81
CA SER A 99 -6.10 -5.19 6.61
C SER A 99 -6.85 -5.14 7.94
N CYS A 100 -8.00 -4.48 7.98
CA CYS A 100 -8.94 -4.57 9.10
C CYS A 100 -9.99 -5.68 8.90
N LYS A 101 -9.83 -6.51 7.85
CA LYS A 101 -10.72 -7.64 7.57
C LYS A 101 -9.94 -8.93 7.80
N ASP A 102 -10.42 -9.76 8.71
CA ASP A 102 -9.87 -11.09 8.93
C ASP A 102 -10.14 -12.01 7.73
N PHE A 103 -9.22 -12.94 7.46
CA PHE A 103 -9.36 -13.97 6.44
C PHE A 103 -8.40 -15.14 6.69
N SER A 104 -8.60 -16.27 6.00
CA SER A 104 -7.90 -17.54 6.27
C SER A 104 -6.36 -17.48 6.25
N HIS A 105 -5.76 -16.57 5.47
CA HIS A 105 -4.30 -16.42 5.35
C HIS A 105 -3.76 -15.20 6.12
N ARG A 106 -4.61 -14.50 6.88
CA ARG A 106 -4.26 -13.29 7.61
C ARG A 106 -3.97 -13.61 9.07
N LEU A 107 -2.91 -13.01 9.59
CA LEU A 107 -2.54 -13.14 11.00
C LEU A 107 -2.89 -11.87 11.74
N TYR A 108 -3.52 -12.01 12.90
CA TYR A 108 -3.78 -10.88 13.78
C TYR A 108 -2.47 -10.23 14.23
N LEU A 109 -2.42 -8.90 14.20
CA LEU A 109 -1.30 -8.11 14.71
C LEU A 109 -1.70 -7.43 16.03
N ASP A 110 -2.53 -6.38 15.94
CA ASP A 110 -3.01 -5.59 17.07
C ASP A 110 -4.22 -4.73 16.65
N LYS A 111 -5.07 -4.31 17.60
CA LYS A 111 -6.18 -3.35 17.42
C LYS A 111 -7.12 -3.67 16.26
N GLY A 112 -7.41 -4.96 16.04
CA GLY A 112 -8.27 -5.40 14.94
C GLY A 112 -7.61 -5.28 13.55
N VAL A 113 -6.30 -5.07 13.49
CA VAL A 113 -5.51 -5.11 12.27
C VAL A 113 -4.86 -6.47 12.14
N PHE A 114 -4.95 -6.99 10.93
CA PHE A 114 -4.35 -8.23 10.48
C PHE A 114 -3.32 -7.94 9.39
N ALA A 115 -2.43 -8.88 9.13
CA ALA A 115 -1.50 -8.79 8.03
C ALA A 115 -1.42 -10.10 7.24
N GLU A 116 -1.11 -9.95 5.96
CA GLU A 116 -0.85 -11.05 5.03
C GLU A 116 0.50 -10.83 4.37
N VAL A 117 1.22 -11.93 4.09
CA VAL A 117 2.30 -11.90 3.13
C VAL A 117 1.66 -11.83 1.75
N SER A 118 1.82 -10.74 1.03
CA SER A 118 1.22 -10.57 -0.30
C SER A 118 2.19 -10.98 -1.41
N MET A 119 3.51 -10.89 -1.22
CA MET A 119 4.50 -11.45 -2.14
C MET A 119 5.72 -11.95 -1.37
N ILE A 120 6.40 -12.97 -1.90
CA ILE A 120 7.70 -13.44 -1.39
C ILE A 120 8.81 -13.10 -2.38
N TYR A 121 9.98 -12.72 -1.90
CA TYR A 121 11.15 -12.51 -2.76
C TYR A 121 11.96 -13.80 -2.82
N ARG A 122 12.10 -14.39 -4.01
CA ARG A 122 12.83 -15.63 -4.22
C ARG A 122 13.56 -15.61 -5.56
N GLY A 123 14.83 -16.00 -5.54
CA GLY A 123 15.69 -15.89 -6.72
C GLY A 123 15.94 -14.42 -7.03
N GLU A 124 15.48 -13.96 -8.20
CA GLU A 124 15.76 -12.62 -8.70
C GLU A 124 14.56 -11.66 -8.61
N GLY A 125 13.42 -12.08 -8.05
CA GLY A 125 12.22 -11.25 -8.04
C GLY A 125 11.19 -11.57 -6.98
N PHE A 126 10.21 -10.68 -6.88
CA PHE A 126 8.98 -10.92 -6.12
C PHE A 126 8.10 -11.92 -6.86
N GLN A 127 7.65 -12.93 -6.12
CA GLN A 127 6.71 -13.95 -6.56
C GLN A 127 5.38 -13.73 -5.83
N PRO A 128 4.30 -13.40 -6.57
CA PRO A 128 2.96 -13.37 -6.02
C PRO A 128 2.54 -14.73 -5.46
N LEU A 129 1.72 -14.69 -4.41
CA LEU A 129 1.02 -15.83 -3.83
C LEU A 129 -0.40 -15.93 -4.40
N GLU A 130 -1.12 -17.00 -4.04
CA GLU A 130 -2.46 -17.29 -4.56
C GLU A 130 -3.46 -16.15 -4.28
N TRP A 131 -3.35 -15.52 -3.11
CA TRP A 131 -4.23 -14.43 -2.67
C TRP A 131 -3.74 -13.03 -3.04
N THR A 132 -2.57 -12.88 -3.68
CA THR A 132 -2.08 -11.55 -4.08
C THR A 132 -3.06 -10.87 -5.01
N TYR A 133 -3.36 -9.61 -4.74
CA TYR A 133 -4.25 -8.81 -5.57
C TYR A 133 -3.73 -8.69 -7.01
N PRO A 134 -4.60 -8.70 -8.04
CA PRO A 134 -4.18 -8.65 -9.44
C PRO A 134 -3.32 -7.45 -9.81
N ASP A 135 -3.59 -6.28 -9.23
CA ASP A 135 -2.84 -5.04 -9.43
C ASP A 135 -1.39 -5.12 -8.90
N TYR A 136 -1.10 -6.02 -7.96
CA TYR A 136 0.27 -6.26 -7.47
C TYR A 136 1.05 -7.26 -8.34
N LYS A 137 0.39 -7.92 -9.29
CA LYS A 137 1.01 -8.92 -10.18
C LYS A 137 1.56 -8.32 -11.47
N CYS A 138 1.24 -7.06 -11.77
CA CYS A 138 1.70 -6.43 -13.00
C CYS A 138 3.21 -6.11 -12.98
N PRO A 139 3.85 -6.01 -14.16
CA PRO A 139 5.27 -5.68 -14.25
C PRO A 139 5.64 -4.38 -13.53
N GLU A 140 4.76 -3.37 -13.55
CA GLU A 140 4.99 -2.07 -12.91
C GLU A 140 5.07 -2.21 -11.38
N ALA A 141 4.18 -2.99 -10.77
CA ALA A 141 4.21 -3.29 -9.34
C ALA A 141 5.47 -4.07 -8.97
N LEU A 142 5.77 -5.16 -9.71
CA LEU A 142 6.94 -6.00 -9.45
C LEU A 142 8.25 -5.22 -9.54
N ASN A 143 8.38 -4.37 -10.58
CA ASN A 143 9.56 -3.51 -10.76
C ASN A 143 9.66 -2.45 -9.68
N PHE A 144 8.54 -1.82 -9.30
CA PHE A 144 8.50 -0.83 -8.22
C PHE A 144 8.98 -1.45 -6.91
N PHE A 145 8.38 -2.57 -6.47
CA PHE A 145 8.76 -3.20 -5.20
C PHE A 145 10.18 -3.76 -5.22
N ALA A 146 10.67 -4.27 -6.37
CA ALA A 146 12.08 -4.64 -6.52
C ALA A 146 13.01 -3.43 -6.36
N GLY A 147 12.62 -2.26 -6.87
CA GLY A 147 13.28 -0.97 -6.63
C GLY A 147 13.33 -0.63 -5.14
N VAL A 148 12.19 -0.58 -4.46
CA VAL A 148 12.10 -0.26 -3.03
C VAL A 148 12.92 -1.25 -2.17
N ARG A 149 12.94 -2.55 -2.53
CA ARG A 149 13.76 -3.55 -1.86
C ARG A 149 15.27 -3.26 -2.00
N ARG A 150 15.73 -2.80 -3.16
CA ARG A 150 17.16 -2.43 -3.35
C ARG A 150 17.55 -1.26 -2.46
N ASP A 151 16.68 -0.26 -2.34
CA ASP A 151 16.93 0.91 -1.50
C ASP A 151 16.94 0.53 -0.02
N TYR A 152 15.99 -0.31 0.42
CA TYR A 152 15.99 -0.90 1.76
C TYR A 152 17.33 -1.59 2.08
N GLN A 153 17.86 -2.40 1.15
CA GLN A 153 19.15 -3.07 1.34
C GLN A 153 20.34 -2.10 1.40
N GLN A 154 20.26 -0.94 0.76
CA GLN A 154 21.29 0.10 0.85
C GLN A 154 21.20 0.83 2.19
N GLN A 155 19.99 1.17 2.64
CA GLN A 155 19.74 1.81 3.94
C GLN A 155 20.30 0.96 5.09
N LEU A 156 20.04 -0.36 5.08
CA LEU A 156 20.60 -1.28 6.08
C LEU A 156 22.14 -1.34 6.12
N LYS A 157 22.81 -1.02 5.00
CA LYS A 157 24.28 -0.96 4.94
C LYS A 157 24.82 0.37 5.44
N GLY A 158 24.07 1.46 5.26
CA GLY A 158 24.44 2.80 5.73
C GLY A 158 24.17 3.05 7.22
N GLU A 159 23.32 2.25 7.85
CA GLU A 159 23.04 2.28 9.29
C GLU A 159 24.05 1.46 10.14
N ARG A 160 25.12 0.92 9.53
CA ARG A 160 26.19 0.17 10.22
C ARG A 160 27.44 0.99 10.46
#